data_AF-A0A920DVE4-F1
#
_entry.id   AF-A0A920DVE4-F1
#
_cell.length_a   1.000
_cell.length_b   1.000
_cell.length_c   1.000
_cell.angle_alpha   90.00
_cell.angle_beta   90.00
_cell.angle_gamma   90.00
#
_symmetry.space_group_name_H-M   'P 1'
#
loop_
_entity.id
_entity.type
_entity.pdbx_description
1 polymer ?
#
loop_
_entity_poly.entity_id
_entity_poly.type
_entity_poly.pdbx_seq_one_letter_code
_entity_poly.pdbx_strand_id
1 'polypeptide(L)' 'MKQKITLKKKIAQELNVSISTVSKALKDSSEIGLETRKRIKAFENFITIVQTILH' A
#
# COMPACT_ATOMS: atom_id res chain seq x y z
N MET A 1 -12.82 -17.09 -9.05
CA MET A 1 -11.91 -15.95 -9.23
C MET A 1 -11.07 -15.78 -7.97
N LYS A 2 -9.79 -16.17 -7.98
CA LYS A 2 -8.91 -16.10 -6.79
C LYS A 2 -8.88 -14.65 -6.30
N GLN A 3 -9.49 -14.38 -5.15
CA GLN A 3 -9.36 -13.09 -4.49
C GLN A 3 -7.91 -12.98 -4.01
N LYS A 4 -6.99 -12.59 -4.91
CA LYS A 4 -5.67 -12.12 -4.52
C LYS A 4 -5.95 -11.00 -3.54
N ILE A 5 -5.72 -11.23 -2.25
CA ILE A 5 -5.68 -10.16 -1.27
C ILE A 5 -4.58 -9.23 -1.78
N THR A 6 -5.00 -8.18 -2.47
CA THR A 6 -4.08 -7.30 -3.16
C THR A 6 -3.27 -6.56 -2.11
N LEU A 7 -1.98 -6.36 -2.35
CA LEU A 7 -1.05 -5.60 -1.51
C LEU A 7 -1.69 -4.31 -0.95
N LYS A 8 -2.47 -3.64 -1.80
CA LYS A 8 -3.27 -2.44 -1.48
C LYS A 8 -4.24 -2.63 -0.30
N LYS A 9 -4.91 -3.78 -0.22
CA LYS A 9 -5.89 -4.08 0.84
C LYS A 9 -5.21 -4.30 2.19
N LYS A 10 -4.05 -4.97 2.21
CA LYS A 10 -3.25 -5.13 3.44
C LYS A 10 -2.77 -3.79 3.97
N ILE A 11 -2.19 -2.97 3.10
CA ILE A 11 -1.70 -1.62 3.48
C ILE A 11 -2.85 -0.74 3.99
N ALA A 12 -4.01 -0.80 3.32
CA ALA A 12 -5.21 -0.07 3.73
C ALA A 12 -5.68 -0.45 5.15
N GLN A 13 -5.70 -1.75 5.46
CA GLN A 13 -6.09 -2.22 6.79
C GLN A 13 -5.06 -1.85 7.86
N GLU A 14 -3.77 -2.06 7.60
CA GLU A 14 -2.69 -1.76 8.55
C GLU A 14 -2.56 -0.27 8.87
N LEU A 15 -2.68 0.58 7.84
CA LEU A 15 -2.57 2.04 8.00
C LEU A 15 -3.92 2.70 8.36
N ASN A 16 -4.99 1.93 8.52
CA ASN A 16 -6.35 2.42 8.76
C ASN A 16 -6.80 3.49 7.74
N VAL A 17 -6.52 3.25 6.46
CA VAL A 17 -6.88 4.15 5.35
C VAL A 17 -7.67 3.42 4.27
N SER A 18 -8.45 4.15 3.48
CA SER A 18 -9.21 3.56 2.38
C SER A 18 -8.29 3.04 1.26
N ILE A 19 -8.71 1.97 0.57
CA ILE A 19 -8.01 1.43 -0.61
C ILE A 19 -7.83 2.52 -1.68
N SER A 20 -8.79 3.44 -1.82
CA SER A 20 -8.70 4.61 -2.70
C SER A 20 -7.54 5.54 -2.31
N THR A 21 -7.30 5.74 -1.01
CA THR A 21 -6.18 6.52 -0.48
C THR A 21 -4.85 5.84 -0.81
N VAL A 22 -4.76 4.52 -0.61
CA VAL A 22 -3.57 3.73 -0.99
C VAL A 22 -3.33 3.80 -2.50
N SER A 23 -4.38 3.67 -3.31
CA SER A 23 -4.28 3.75 -4.77
C SER A 23 -3.80 5.13 -5.24
N LYS A 24 -4.34 6.21 -4.65
CA LYS A 24 -3.92 7.59 -4.93
C LYS A 24 -2.48 7.86 -4.48
N ALA A 25 -2.08 7.35 -3.31
CA ALA A 25 -0.72 7.50 -2.80
C ALA A 25 0.31 6.75 -3.65
N LEU A 26 -0.01 5.53 -4.10
CA LEU A 26 0.85 4.75 -5.01
C LEU A 26 0.98 5.42 -6.38
N LYS A 27 -0.08 6.09 -6.85
CA LYS A 27 -0.08 6.90 -8.09
C LYS A 27 0.57 8.28 -7.93
N ASP A 28 1.17 8.58 -6.78
CA ASP A 28 1.81 9.87 -6.53
C ASP A 28 0.83 11.07 -6.61
N SER A 29 -0.46 10.86 -6.31
CA SER A 29 -1.48 11.92 -6.37
C SER A 29 -1.16 13.05 -5.39
N SER A 30 -1.18 14.29 -5.88
CA SER A 30 -0.96 15.52 -5.10
C SER A 30 -2.04 15.76 -4.04
N GLU A 31 -3.18 15.08 -4.11
CA GLU A 31 -4.22 15.09 -3.06
C GLU A 31 -3.76 14.44 -1.75
N ILE A 32 -2.73 13.59 -1.79
CA ILE A 32 -2.22 12.87 -0.63
C ILE A 32 -0.94 13.54 -0.14
N GLY A 33 -0.93 13.93 1.13
CA GLY A 33 0.23 14.52 1.79
C GLY A 33 1.49 13.65 1.70
N LEU A 34 2.65 14.31 1.66
CA LEU A 34 3.96 13.67 1.53
C LEU A 34 4.22 12.62 2.63
N GLU A 35 3.83 12.89 3.87
CA GLU A 35 3.98 11.94 4.99
C GLU A 35 3.19 10.65 4.76
N THR A 36 1.89 10.77 4.47
CA THR A 36 1.01 9.61 4.22
C THR A 36 1.51 8.80 3.01
N ARG A 37 1.95 9.49 1.95
CA ARG A 37 2.51 8.86 0.76
C ARG A 37 3.79 8.08 1.07
N LYS A 38 4.71 8.67 1.85
CA LYS A 38 5.96 8.03 2.27
C LYS A 38 5.69 6.79 3.10
N ARG A 39 4.78 6.86 4.07
CA ARG A 39 4.33 5.70 4.85
C ARG A 39 3.81 4.60 3.93
N ILE A 40 2.84 4.91 3.06
CA ILE A 40 2.26 3.92 2.14
C ILE A 40 3.31 3.27 1.23
N LYS A 41 4.22 4.05 0.63
CA LYS A 41 5.31 3.52 -0.21
C LYS A 41 6.30 2.65 0.58
N ALA A 42 6.64 3.04 1.81
CA ALA A 42 7.52 2.25 2.67
C ALA A 42 6.89 0.89 3.03
N PHE A 43 5.60 0.87 3.37
CA PHE A 43 4.85 -0.36 3.64
C PHE A 43 4.70 -1.25 2.40
N GLU A 44 4.45 -0.65 1.23
CA GLU A 44 4.40 -1.39 -0.04
C GLU A 44 5.72 -2.09 -0.32
N ASN A 45 6.84 -1.36 -0.24
CA ASN A 45 8.16 -1.91 -0.45
C ASN A 45 8.49 -3.01 0.59
N PHE A 46 8.17 -2.78 1.87
CA PHE A 46 8.40 -3.76 2.93
C PHE A 46 7.66 -5.09 2.66
N ILE A 47 6.36 -5.02 2.34
CA ILE A 47 5.58 -6.24 2.08
C ILE A 47 6.07 -6.93 0.80
N THR A 48 6.46 -6.18 -0.24
CA THR A 48 7.04 -6.74 -1.46
C THR A 48 8.33 -7.50 -1.16
N ILE A 49 9.25 -6.91 -0.39
CA ILE A 49 10.50 -7.55 0.03
C ILE A 49 10.21 -8.83 0.85
N VAL A 50 9.33 -8.73 1.85
CA VAL A 50 8.97 -9.88 2.68
C VAL A 50 8.33 -10.98 1.83
N GLN A 51 7.44 -10.64 0.89
CA GLN A 51 6.79 -11.60 0.02
C GLN A 51 7.76 -12.26 -0.98
N THR A 52 8.80 -11.55 -1.41
CA THR A 52 9.88 -12.10 -2.25
C THR A 52 10.79 -13.04 -1.47
N ILE A 53 11.07 -12.75 -0.20
CA ILE A 53 11.94 -13.59 0.64
C ILE A 53 11.20 -14.84 1.15
N LEU A 54 9.89 -14.75 1.36
CA LEU A 54 9.07 -15.85 1.90
C LEU A 54 8.65 -16.88 0.83
N HIS A 55 9.13 -16.76 -0.41
CA HIS A 55 8.78 -17.62 -1.54
C HIS A 55 10.03 -18.26 -2.14
#